data_AF-A0A1K1M094-F1
#
_entry.id   AF-A0A1K1M094-F1
#
_cell.length_a   1.000
_cell.length_b   1.000
_cell.length_c   1.000
_cell.angle_alpha   90.00
_cell.angle_beta   90.00
_cell.angle_gamma   90.00
#
_symmetry.space_group_name_H-M   'P 1'
#
loop_
_entity.id
_entity.type
_entity.pdbx_description
1 polymer ?
#
loop_
_entity_poly.entity_id
_entity_poly.type
_entity_poly.pdbx_seq_one_letter_code
_entity_poly.pdbx_strand_id
1 'polypeptide(L)'
;MTPEELLEVLKRYSDYTAAVPTGSELFFKWAPIVSPIASLILVPLSIFVVYWNVDRTQKKNRENDILKQRRDLELKSAEEMLEELTKVKITYQDIIGIKLIYEMFISIGSTVTVDSVKTHIAKCMVEQHKVTNSVASQFRKRRVILRDLNSDIEKVFNCGSDMGDKLNQFYKYFSSEPGHTDNEIMQSAAIISQNALDLTDHLNQIIDKLQDKYFAPLFVEKS
;
A
#
# COMPACT_ATOMS: atom_id res chain seq x y z
N MET A 1 -89.11 14.82 -49.00
CA MET A 1 -88.90 13.96 -47.83
C MET A 1 -90.02 14.27 -46.85
N THR A 2 -90.90 13.29 -46.59
CA THR A 2 -92.03 13.49 -45.67
C THR A 2 -91.57 13.31 -44.22
N PRO A 3 -92.30 13.86 -43.24
CA PRO A 3 -91.97 13.69 -41.83
C PRO A 3 -91.87 12.23 -41.39
N GLU A 4 -92.63 11.31 -42.00
CA GLU A 4 -92.54 9.87 -41.71
C GLU A 4 -91.20 9.26 -42.16
N GLU A 5 -90.70 9.63 -43.35
CA GLU A 5 -89.41 9.15 -43.86
C GLU A 5 -88.25 9.61 -42.97
N LEU A 6 -88.35 10.81 -42.40
CA LEU A 6 -87.34 11.37 -41.50
C LEU A 6 -87.31 10.64 -40.14
N LEU A 7 -88.48 10.25 -39.64
CA LEU A 7 -88.63 9.45 -38.42
C LEU A 7 -88.10 8.02 -38.60
N GLU A 8 -88.34 7.42 -39.76
CA GLU A 8 -87.85 6.07 -40.07
C GLU A 8 -86.33 6.04 -40.25
N VAL A 9 -85.75 7.08 -40.87
CA VAL A 9 -84.29 7.25 -40.97
C VAL A 9 -83.67 7.48 -39.60
N LEU A 10 -84.26 8.33 -38.75
CA LEU A 10 -83.79 8.56 -37.38
C LEU A 10 -83.84 7.29 -36.52
N LYS A 11 -84.89 6.48 -36.66
CA LYS A 11 -85.05 5.21 -35.95
C LYS A 11 -84.02 4.17 -36.41
N ARG A 12 -83.78 4.06 -37.73
CA ARG A 12 -82.70 3.22 -38.26
C ARG A 12 -81.31 3.68 -37.80
N TYR A 13 -81.10 4.99 -37.68
CA TYR A 13 -79.84 5.53 -37.20
C TYR A 13 -79.62 5.23 -35.70
N SER A 14 -80.65 5.36 -34.86
CA SER A 14 -80.55 5.00 -33.44
C SER A 14 -80.28 3.51 -33.23
N ASP A 15 -80.94 2.65 -34.00
CA ASP A 15 -80.77 1.20 -33.91
C ASP A 15 -79.38 0.76 -34.40
N TYR A 16 -78.81 1.44 -35.40
CA TYR A 16 -77.43 1.22 -35.85
C TYR A 16 -76.39 1.66 -34.81
N THR A 17 -76.62 2.80 -34.13
CA THR A 17 -75.70 3.27 -33.08
C THR A 17 -75.81 2.50 -31.76
N ALA A 18 -76.93 1.82 -31.51
CA ALA A 18 -77.12 0.97 -30.34
C ALA A 18 -76.38 -0.38 -30.41
N ALA A 19 -75.91 -0.78 -31.60
CA ALA A 19 -75.22 -2.06 -31.84
C ALA A 19 -73.69 -1.95 -31.97
N VAL A 20 -73.13 -0.74 -31.96
CA VAL A 20 -71.66 -0.55 -32.05
C VAL A 20 -71.13 -0.35 -30.63
N PRO A 21 -70.37 -1.31 -30.06
CA PRO A 21 -69.78 -1.11 -28.75
C PRO A 21 -68.84 0.08 -28.84
N THR A 22 -69.13 1.12 -28.06
CA THR A 22 -68.28 2.31 -28.01
C THR A 22 -66.88 1.91 -27.55
N GLY A 23 -65.84 2.57 -28.06
CA GLY A 23 -64.44 2.23 -27.72
C GLY A 23 -64.17 2.19 -26.21
N SER A 24 -64.96 2.92 -25.41
CA SER A 24 -64.99 2.86 -23.95
C SER A 24 -65.48 1.52 -23.39
N GLU A 25 -66.52 0.89 -23.95
CA GLU A 25 -67.04 -0.41 -23.48
C GLU A 25 -66.06 -1.55 -23.75
N LEU A 26 -65.33 -1.49 -24.86
CA LEU A 26 -64.21 -2.40 -25.12
C LEU A 26 -63.09 -2.15 -24.11
N PHE A 27 -62.73 -0.90 -23.82
CA PHE A 27 -61.70 -0.57 -22.84
C PHE A 27 -62.03 -1.09 -21.43
N PHE A 28 -63.28 -0.95 -20.97
CA PHE A 28 -63.70 -1.44 -19.64
C PHE A 28 -63.80 -2.97 -19.57
N LYS A 29 -64.02 -3.68 -20.69
CA LYS A 29 -63.98 -5.15 -20.74
C LYS A 29 -62.54 -5.69 -20.73
N TRP A 30 -61.60 -5.00 -21.39
CA TRP A 30 -60.19 -5.41 -21.45
C TRP A 30 -59.37 -4.92 -20.25
N ALA A 31 -59.70 -3.78 -19.64
CA ALA A 31 -58.98 -3.24 -18.48
C ALA A 31 -58.82 -4.21 -17.30
N PRO A 32 -59.85 -4.96 -16.83
CA PRO A 32 -59.69 -5.93 -15.75
C PRO A 32 -58.95 -7.21 -16.16
N ILE A 33 -58.76 -7.46 -17.46
CA ILE A 33 -57.97 -8.60 -17.98
C ILE A 33 -56.51 -8.19 -18.16
N VAL A 34 -56.27 -7.00 -18.71
CA VAL A 34 -54.92 -6.48 -18.99
C VAL A 34 -54.24 -5.96 -17.72
N SER A 35 -54.99 -5.41 -16.75
CA SER A 35 -54.45 -4.94 -15.46
C SER A 35 -53.75 -6.03 -14.61
N PRO A 36 -54.35 -7.21 -14.35
CA PRO A 36 -53.68 -8.29 -13.63
C PRO A 36 -52.53 -8.92 -14.43
N ILE A 37 -52.61 -8.96 -15.77
CA ILE A 37 -51.52 -9.47 -16.62
C ILE A 37 -50.34 -8.50 -16.63
N ALA A 38 -50.60 -7.19 -16.74
CA ALA A 38 -49.58 -6.16 -16.66
C ALA A 38 -48.88 -6.17 -15.29
N SER A 39 -49.64 -6.34 -14.20
CA SER A 39 -49.05 -6.47 -12.86
C SER A 39 -48.30 -7.80 -12.65
N LEU A 40 -48.76 -8.91 -13.25
CA LEU A 40 -48.02 -10.18 -13.26
C LEU A 40 -46.67 -10.12 -13.98
N ILE A 41 -46.48 -9.18 -14.91
CA ILE A 41 -45.21 -9.02 -15.64
C ILE A 41 -44.36 -7.89 -15.06
N LEU A 42 -44.96 -6.72 -14.82
CA LEU A 42 -44.25 -5.53 -14.32
C LEU A 42 -43.78 -5.67 -12.87
N VAL A 43 -44.53 -6.35 -12.00
CA VAL A 43 -44.13 -6.52 -10.60
C VAL A 43 -42.90 -7.44 -10.50
N PRO A 44 -42.85 -8.63 -11.14
CA PRO A 44 -41.62 -9.43 -11.17
C PRO A 44 -40.47 -8.74 -11.90
N LEU A 45 -40.73 -8.01 -13.00
CA LEU A 45 -39.67 -7.26 -13.69
C LEU A 45 -39.08 -6.16 -12.80
N SER A 46 -39.92 -5.42 -12.06
CA SER A 46 -39.45 -4.37 -11.16
C SER A 46 -38.66 -4.94 -9.99
N ILE A 47 -39.12 -6.05 -9.40
CA ILE A 47 -38.37 -6.80 -8.39
C ILE A 47 -37.03 -7.29 -8.95
N PHE A 48 -37.02 -7.84 -10.17
CA PHE A 48 -35.81 -8.31 -10.85
C PHE A 48 -34.82 -7.18 -11.12
N VAL A 49 -35.28 -6.03 -11.63
CA VAL A 49 -34.45 -4.84 -11.88
C VAL A 49 -33.86 -4.31 -10.56
N VAL A 50 -34.65 -4.27 -9.49
CA VAL A 50 -34.16 -3.89 -8.16
C VAL A 50 -33.11 -4.90 -7.67
N TYR A 51 -33.37 -6.20 -7.75
CA TYR A 51 -32.43 -7.24 -7.32
C TYR A 51 -31.12 -7.20 -8.11
N TRP A 52 -31.21 -7.03 -9.44
CA TRP A 52 -30.06 -6.89 -10.33
C TRP A 52 -29.24 -5.65 -10.02
N ASN A 53 -29.89 -4.50 -9.79
CA ASN A 53 -29.19 -3.26 -9.43
C ASN A 53 -28.56 -3.36 -8.04
N VAL A 54 -29.21 -4.01 -7.07
CA VAL A 54 -28.65 -4.26 -5.74
C VAL A 54 -27.43 -5.18 -5.86
N ASP A 55 -27.49 -6.30 -6.59
CA ASP A 55 -26.35 -7.21 -6.77
C ASP A 55 -25.19 -6.52 -7.49
N ARG A 56 -25.47 -5.75 -8.54
CA ARG A 56 -24.45 -4.94 -9.25
C ARG A 56 -23.79 -3.90 -8.35
N THR A 57 -24.58 -3.25 -7.49
CA THR A 57 -24.07 -2.25 -6.54
C THR A 57 -23.27 -2.90 -5.43
N GLN A 58 -23.72 -4.03 -4.89
CA GLN A 58 -22.98 -4.79 -3.88
C GLN A 58 -21.66 -5.33 -4.43
N LYS A 59 -21.63 -5.81 -5.68
CA LYS A 59 -20.38 -6.23 -6.35
C LYS A 59 -19.40 -5.07 -6.49
N LYS A 60 -19.85 -3.92 -7.00
CA LYS A 60 -19.00 -2.71 -7.09
C LYS A 60 -18.51 -2.24 -5.72
N ASN A 61 -19.37 -2.27 -4.70
CA ASN A 61 -18.97 -1.88 -3.34
C ASN A 61 -17.93 -2.86 -2.78
N ARG A 62 -18.10 -4.17 -2.96
CA ARG A 62 -17.09 -5.16 -2.56
C ARG A 62 -15.77 -4.99 -3.30
N GLU A 63 -15.80 -4.72 -4.60
CA GLU A 63 -14.60 -4.44 -5.38
C GLU A 63 -13.87 -3.20 -4.84
N ASN A 64 -14.61 -2.12 -4.55
CA ASN A 64 -14.05 -0.92 -3.92
C ASN A 64 -13.49 -1.20 -2.53
N ASP A 65 -14.18 -2.00 -1.71
CA ASP A 65 -13.70 -2.40 -0.38
C ASP A 65 -12.41 -3.22 -0.46
N ILE A 66 -12.32 -4.16 -1.41
CA ILE A 66 -11.10 -4.94 -1.66
C ILE A 66 -9.96 -4.03 -2.11
N LEU A 67 -10.23 -3.09 -3.03
CA LEU A 67 -9.22 -2.13 -3.49
C LEU A 67 -8.75 -1.21 -2.36
N LYS A 68 -9.66 -0.78 -1.49
CA LYS A 68 -9.33 0.02 -0.30
C LYS A 68 -8.49 -0.78 0.69
N GLN A 69 -8.90 -2.00 1.05
CA GLN A 69 -8.14 -2.88 1.93
C GLN A 69 -6.74 -3.17 1.38
N ARG A 70 -6.63 -3.39 0.07
CA ARG A 70 -5.34 -3.57 -0.58
C ARG A 70 -4.46 -2.34 -0.44
N ARG A 71 -5.00 -1.14 -0.71
CA ARG A 71 -4.27 0.13 -0.54
C ARG A 71 -3.80 0.31 0.91
N ASP A 72 -4.68 0.05 1.88
CA ASP A 72 -4.37 0.19 3.32
C ASP A 72 -3.28 -0.81 3.75
N LEU A 73 -3.30 -2.04 3.23
CA LEU A 73 -2.26 -3.04 3.46
C LEU A 73 -0.92 -2.65 2.82
N GLU A 74 -0.94 -2.09 1.61
CA GLU A 74 0.25 -1.61 0.91
C GLU A 74 0.90 -0.46 1.68
N LEU A 75 0.11 0.52 2.15
CA LEU A 75 0.56 1.64 2.97
C LEU A 75 1.15 1.20 4.31
N LYS A 76 0.44 0.34 5.05
CA LYS A 76 0.92 -0.16 6.33
C LYS A 76 2.24 -0.93 6.18
N SER A 77 2.38 -1.69 5.10
CA SER A 77 3.61 -2.44 4.83
C SER A 77 4.78 -1.51 4.47
N ALA A 78 4.51 -0.43 3.73
CA ALA A 78 5.51 0.57 3.39
C ALA A 78 5.95 1.38 4.62
N GLU A 79 5.02 1.74 5.51
CA GLU A 79 5.30 2.43 6.78
C GLU A 79 6.16 1.58 7.72
N GLU A 80 5.76 0.32 7.95
CA GLU A 80 6.54 -0.64 8.76
C GLU A 80 7.97 -0.80 8.21
N MET A 81 8.12 -0.86 6.88
CA MET A 81 9.43 -0.98 6.24
C MET A 81 10.27 0.29 6.36
N LEU A 82 9.65 1.46 6.19
CA LEU A 82 10.30 2.76 6.30
C LEU A 82 10.83 2.99 7.72
N GLU A 83 10.07 2.59 8.73
CA GLU A 83 10.50 2.64 10.13
C GLU A 83 11.78 1.81 10.35
N GLU A 84 11.81 0.57 9.84
CA GLU A 84 12.98 -0.29 9.99
C GLU A 84 14.19 0.20 9.19
N LEU A 85 14.01 0.68 7.96
CA LEU A 85 15.10 1.27 7.17
C LEU A 85 15.69 2.50 7.85
N THR A 86 14.84 3.30 8.50
CA THR A 86 15.27 4.47 9.29
C THR A 86 16.11 4.04 10.51
N LYS A 87 15.72 2.96 11.20
CA LYS A 87 16.52 2.39 12.30
C LYS A 87 17.90 1.96 11.81
N VAL A 88 17.97 1.25 10.68
CA VAL A 88 19.26 0.87 10.07
C VAL A 88 20.09 2.10 9.76
N LYS A 89 19.50 3.11 9.11
CA LYS A 89 20.19 4.36 8.78
C LYS A 89 20.82 5.01 10.01
N ILE A 90 20.08 5.14 11.12
CA ILE A 90 20.59 5.71 12.37
C ILE A 90 21.79 4.89 12.90
N THR A 91 21.70 3.57 12.89
CA THR A 91 22.82 2.71 13.32
C THR A 91 24.06 2.89 12.45
N TYR A 92 23.90 3.07 11.14
CA TYR A 92 25.04 3.34 10.26
C TYR A 92 25.61 4.75 10.44
N GLN A 93 24.80 5.73 10.84
CA GLN A 93 25.30 7.03 11.27
C GLN A 93 26.19 6.93 12.52
N ASP A 94 25.82 6.09 13.50
CA ASP A 94 26.67 5.81 14.66
C ASP A 94 28.00 5.16 14.23
N ILE A 95 27.97 4.22 13.27
CA ILE A 95 29.17 3.55 12.74
C ILE A 95 30.12 4.54 12.03
N ILE A 96 29.60 5.55 11.32
CA ILE A 96 30.44 6.60 10.71
C ILE A 96 31.31 7.29 11.77
N GLY A 97 30.81 7.44 13.00
CA GLY A 97 31.50 8.06 14.12
C GLY A 97 32.71 7.29 14.67
N ILE A 98 32.89 6.01 14.29
CA ILE A 98 34.01 5.18 14.78
C ILE A 98 35.37 5.80 14.41
N LYS A 99 35.51 6.31 13.18
CA LYS A 99 36.74 6.98 12.75
C LYS A 99 37.06 8.20 13.61
N LEU A 100 36.06 9.05 13.87
CA LEU A 100 36.22 10.25 14.69
C LEU A 100 36.63 9.89 16.13
N ILE A 101 36.03 8.85 16.70
CA ILE A 101 36.37 8.35 18.04
C ILE A 101 37.81 7.83 18.11
N TYR A 102 38.26 7.12 17.07
CA TYR A 102 39.63 6.64 17.01
C TYR A 102 40.66 7.77 16.80
N GLU A 103 40.34 8.77 15.96
CA GLU A 103 41.17 9.97 15.80
C GLU A 103 41.28 10.76 17.12
N MET A 104 40.19 10.90 17.88
CA MET A 104 40.22 11.52 19.20
C MET A 104 41.06 10.73 20.21
N PHE A 105 41.02 9.39 20.15
CA PHE A 105 41.87 8.51 20.96
C PHE A 105 43.35 8.78 20.71
N ILE A 106 43.77 8.82 19.44
CA ILE A 106 45.16 9.12 19.06
C ILE A 106 45.55 10.55 19.46
N SER A 107 44.68 11.53 19.20
CA SER A 107 45.03 12.96 19.33
C SER A 107 45.03 13.47 20.77
N ILE A 108 44.12 12.99 21.62
CA ILE A 108 43.88 13.60 22.95
C ILE A 108 44.48 12.73 24.07
N GLY A 109 44.74 11.44 23.82
CA GLY A 109 45.54 10.51 24.64
C GLY A 109 45.10 10.26 26.09
N SER A 110 44.21 11.09 26.65
CA SER A 110 43.94 11.21 28.09
C SER A 110 42.46 11.23 28.45
N THR A 111 41.55 11.49 27.50
CA THR A 111 40.09 11.50 27.72
C THR A 111 39.37 10.30 27.13
N VAL A 112 39.90 9.69 26.08
CA VAL A 112 39.33 8.50 25.44
C VAL A 112 40.22 7.32 25.77
N THR A 113 39.69 6.30 26.44
CA THR A 113 40.44 5.08 26.76
C THR A 113 40.19 4.01 25.69
N VAL A 114 41.09 3.04 25.58
CA VAL A 114 40.90 1.86 24.72
C VAL A 114 39.58 1.15 25.04
N ASP A 115 39.21 1.08 26.32
CA ASP A 115 37.94 0.48 26.75
C ASP A 115 36.71 1.26 26.29
N SER A 116 36.80 2.60 26.23
CA SER A 116 35.74 3.44 25.64
C SER A 116 35.55 3.16 24.15
N VAL A 117 36.65 3.02 23.41
CA VAL A 117 36.63 2.66 21.97
C VAL A 117 36.02 1.27 21.77
N LYS A 118 36.48 0.27 22.54
CA LYS A 118 35.93 -1.09 22.52
C LYS A 118 34.44 -1.13 22.82
N THR A 119 34.01 -0.42 23.84
CA THR A 119 32.58 -0.38 24.25
C THR A 119 31.72 0.22 23.15
N HIS A 120 32.20 1.28 22.49
CA HIS A 120 31.48 1.90 21.38
C HIS A 120 31.38 0.97 20.17
N ILE A 121 32.47 0.29 19.78
CA ILE A 121 32.47 -0.68 18.68
C ILE A 121 31.53 -1.84 19.00
N ALA A 122 31.59 -2.40 20.22
CA ALA A 122 30.72 -3.49 20.65
C ALA A 122 29.24 -3.09 20.60
N LYS A 123 28.90 -1.87 21.01
CA LYS A 123 27.54 -1.32 20.88
C LYS A 123 27.12 -1.26 19.40
N CYS A 124 27.97 -0.75 18.53
CA CYS A 124 27.69 -0.68 17.09
C CYS A 124 27.45 -2.06 16.48
N MET A 125 28.26 -3.06 16.84
CA MET A 125 28.09 -4.45 16.37
C MET A 125 26.74 -5.04 16.79
N VAL A 126 26.36 -4.89 18.07
CA VAL A 126 25.10 -5.43 18.60
C VAL A 126 23.90 -4.76 17.92
N GLU A 127 23.90 -3.44 17.82
CA GLU A 127 22.80 -2.72 17.20
C GLU A 127 22.72 -3.01 15.70
N GLN A 128 23.84 -3.02 14.98
CA GLN A 128 23.89 -3.30 13.54
C GLN A 128 23.32 -4.69 13.21
N HIS A 129 23.69 -5.72 13.98
CA HIS A 129 23.16 -7.07 13.80
C HIS A 129 21.65 -7.11 14.09
N LYS A 130 21.19 -6.43 15.14
CA LYS A 130 19.78 -6.38 15.53
C LYS A 130 18.92 -5.69 14.46
N VAL A 131 19.32 -4.51 13.98
CA VAL A 131 18.54 -3.75 13.00
C VAL A 131 18.53 -4.42 11.63
N THR A 132 19.66 -5.01 11.20
CA THR A 132 19.76 -5.75 9.93
C THR A 132 18.82 -6.97 9.92
N ASN A 133 18.76 -7.71 11.03
CA ASN A 133 17.83 -8.83 11.18
C ASN A 133 16.36 -8.40 11.21
N SER A 134 16.07 -7.25 11.82
CA SER A 134 14.71 -6.70 11.86
C SER A 134 14.20 -6.36 10.46
N VAL A 135 15.02 -5.69 9.65
CA VAL A 135 14.72 -5.41 8.23
C VAL A 135 14.47 -6.70 7.44
N ALA A 136 15.34 -7.71 7.59
CA ALA A 136 15.16 -8.99 6.90
C ALA A 136 13.85 -9.69 7.31
N SER A 137 13.48 -9.64 8.59
CA SER A 137 12.24 -10.21 9.13
C SER A 137 11.00 -9.50 8.59
N GLN A 138 10.99 -8.16 8.59
CA GLN A 138 9.86 -7.38 8.08
C GLN A 138 9.71 -7.53 6.57
N PHE A 139 10.81 -7.50 5.83
CA PHE A 139 10.79 -7.75 4.40
C PHE A 139 10.22 -9.14 4.08
N ARG A 140 10.58 -10.17 4.85
CA ARG A 140 10.02 -11.53 4.67
C ARG A 140 8.50 -11.56 4.90
N LYS A 141 7.98 -10.83 5.89
CA LYS A 141 6.54 -10.76 6.18
C LYS A 141 5.77 -10.03 5.08
N ARG A 142 6.38 -9.03 4.44
CA ARG A 142 5.74 -8.14 3.45
C ARG A 142 6.24 -8.34 2.02
N ARG A 143 6.94 -9.45 1.75
CA ARG A 143 7.64 -9.71 0.47
C ARG A 143 6.76 -9.61 -0.77
N VAL A 144 5.49 -10.00 -0.66
CA VAL A 144 4.54 -9.96 -1.79
C VAL A 144 4.22 -8.52 -2.18
N ILE A 145 4.12 -7.63 -1.19
CA ILE A 145 3.79 -6.22 -1.37
C ILE A 145 5.02 -5.41 -1.78
N LEU A 146 6.17 -5.69 -1.16
CA LEU A 146 7.43 -4.98 -1.34
C LEU A 146 8.37 -5.66 -2.34
N ARG A 147 7.84 -6.47 -3.27
CA ARG A 147 8.63 -7.32 -4.16
C ARG A 147 9.70 -6.57 -4.95
N ASP A 148 9.40 -5.33 -5.34
CA ASP A 148 10.29 -4.50 -6.17
C ASP A 148 11.55 -4.05 -5.41
N LEU A 149 11.53 -4.12 -4.08
CA LEU A 149 12.67 -3.78 -3.22
C LEU A 149 13.59 -4.98 -2.95
N ASN A 150 13.30 -6.17 -3.49
CA ASN A 150 14.02 -7.40 -3.14
C ASN A 150 15.53 -7.28 -3.37
N SER A 151 15.96 -6.72 -4.50
CA SER A 151 17.38 -6.51 -4.80
C SER A 151 18.03 -5.47 -3.88
N ASP A 152 17.29 -4.41 -3.53
CA ASP A 152 17.78 -3.33 -2.69
C ASP A 152 17.95 -3.82 -1.24
N ILE A 153 17.00 -4.60 -0.72
CA ILE A 153 17.07 -5.18 0.64
C ILE A 153 18.13 -6.28 0.74
N GLU A 154 18.32 -7.08 -0.31
CA GLU A 154 19.43 -8.04 -0.37
C GLU A 154 20.79 -7.34 -0.28
N LYS A 155 20.95 -6.20 -0.96
CA LYS A 155 22.15 -5.38 -0.84
C LYS A 155 22.35 -4.84 0.57
N VAL A 156 21.29 -4.37 1.24
CA VAL A 156 21.35 -3.94 2.65
C VAL A 156 21.81 -5.08 3.56
N PHE A 157 21.32 -6.30 3.32
CA PHE A 157 21.72 -7.46 4.11
C PHE A 157 23.19 -7.84 3.88
N ASN A 158 23.64 -7.87 2.62
CA ASN A 158 25.02 -8.19 2.27
C ASN A 158 26.00 -7.16 2.84
N CYS A 159 25.67 -5.86 2.71
CA CYS A 159 26.45 -4.80 3.34
C CYS A 159 26.44 -4.91 4.88
N GLY A 160 25.31 -5.33 5.46
CA GLY A 160 25.21 -5.62 6.89
C GLY A 160 26.12 -6.73 7.36
N SER A 161 26.20 -7.83 6.62
CA SER A 161 27.11 -8.93 6.95
C SER A 161 28.57 -8.49 6.85
N ASP A 162 28.96 -7.84 5.74
CA ASP A 162 30.32 -7.34 5.53
C ASP A 162 30.72 -6.30 6.59
N MET A 163 29.79 -5.41 6.97
CA MET A 163 30.02 -4.43 8.04
C MET A 163 30.26 -5.11 9.39
N GLY A 164 29.49 -6.16 9.71
CA GLY A 164 29.68 -6.94 10.93
C GLY A 164 31.08 -7.56 11.01
N ASP A 165 31.55 -8.12 9.90
CA ASP A 165 32.90 -8.72 9.81
C ASP A 165 33.99 -7.66 9.98
N LYS A 166 33.85 -6.50 9.32
CA LYS A 166 34.79 -5.37 9.44
C LYS A 166 34.84 -4.80 10.85
N LEU A 167 33.68 -4.62 11.50
CA LEU A 167 33.62 -4.15 12.88
C LEU A 167 34.25 -5.16 13.84
N ASN A 168 34.05 -6.46 13.62
CA ASN A 168 34.68 -7.51 14.41
C ASN A 168 36.20 -7.53 14.23
N GLN A 169 36.69 -7.38 12.99
CA GLN A 169 38.12 -7.25 12.72
C GLN A 169 38.70 -6.01 13.40
N PHE A 170 38.02 -4.87 13.31
CA PHE A 170 38.42 -3.63 13.97
C PHE A 170 38.44 -3.79 15.50
N TYR A 171 37.47 -4.50 16.07
CA TYR A 171 37.42 -4.81 17.51
C TYR A 171 38.61 -5.69 17.97
N LYS A 172 39.06 -6.63 17.13
CA LYS A 172 40.18 -7.54 17.43
C LYS A 172 41.51 -6.81 17.56
N TYR A 173 41.72 -5.71 16.82
CA TYR A 173 42.91 -4.86 16.96
C TYR A 173 43.11 -4.34 18.38
N PHE A 174 42.02 -4.19 19.14
CA PHE A 174 42.09 -3.74 20.53
C PHE A 174 42.11 -4.90 21.53
N SER A 175 41.78 -6.13 21.12
CA SER A 175 41.40 -7.22 22.03
C SER A 175 42.34 -8.44 22.03
N SER A 176 43.06 -8.72 20.94
CA SER A 176 43.71 -10.04 20.80
C SER A 176 45.01 -10.09 19.97
N GLU A 177 45.34 -9.07 19.17
CA GLU A 177 46.52 -9.08 18.29
C GLU A 177 47.41 -7.84 18.54
N PRO A 178 48.43 -7.92 19.42
CA PRO A 178 49.44 -6.88 19.52
C PRO A 178 50.36 -6.98 18.29
N GLY A 179 50.35 -5.97 17.43
CA GLY A 179 51.21 -5.94 16.24
C GLY A 179 50.77 -5.00 15.11
N HIS A 180 49.56 -4.45 15.17
CA HIS A 180 49.06 -3.55 14.14
C HIS A 180 49.57 -2.12 14.32
N THR A 181 49.90 -1.48 13.20
CA THR A 181 50.30 -0.07 13.20
C THR A 181 49.06 0.83 13.30
N ASP A 182 49.20 2.01 13.92
CA ASP A 182 48.11 3.01 13.97
C ASP A 182 47.57 3.33 12.56
N ASN A 183 48.43 3.26 11.53
CA ASN A 183 48.04 3.41 10.14
C ASN A 183 47.07 2.32 9.64
N GLU A 184 47.29 1.05 10.01
CA GLU A 184 46.40 -0.06 9.64
C GLU A 184 45.02 0.07 10.30
N ILE A 185 45.01 0.45 11.58
CA ILE A 185 43.77 0.66 12.34
C ILE A 185 43.01 1.87 11.77
N MET A 186 43.71 2.97 11.46
CA MET A 186 43.14 4.16 10.83
C MET A 186 42.55 3.85 9.45
N GLN A 187 43.25 3.07 8.62
CA GLN A 187 42.74 2.63 7.32
C GLN A 187 41.48 1.78 7.46
N SER A 188 41.47 0.84 8.41
CA SER A 188 40.29 0.02 8.69
C SER A 188 39.10 0.87 9.14
N ALA A 189 39.32 1.87 10.01
CA ALA A 189 38.29 2.80 10.43
C ALA A 189 37.74 3.64 9.25
N ALA A 190 38.63 4.09 8.34
CA ALA A 190 38.22 4.83 7.15
C ALA A 190 37.36 3.99 6.19
N ILE A 191 37.70 2.72 5.97
CA ILE A 191 36.91 1.79 5.15
C ILE A 191 35.53 1.57 5.78
N ILE A 192 35.47 1.37 7.10
CA ILE A 192 34.19 1.22 7.83
C ILE A 192 33.32 2.46 7.67
N SER A 193 33.88 3.65 7.87
CA SER A 193 33.13 4.91 7.69
C SER A 193 32.64 5.10 6.26
N GLN A 194 33.46 4.78 5.24
CA GLN A 194 33.05 4.91 3.85
C GLN A 194 31.92 3.92 3.50
N ASN A 195 32.05 2.65 3.88
CA ASN A 195 31.00 1.66 3.66
C ASN A 195 29.69 2.05 4.35
N ALA A 196 29.78 2.67 5.53
CA ALA A 196 28.61 3.16 6.25
C ALA A 196 27.94 4.36 5.57
N LEU A 197 28.72 5.27 4.99
CA LEU A 197 28.21 6.38 4.16
C LEU A 197 27.52 5.86 2.89
N ASP A 198 28.18 4.98 2.15
CA ASP A 198 27.64 4.40 0.91
C ASP A 198 26.32 3.67 1.15
N LEU A 199 26.21 2.93 2.27
CA LEU A 199 24.96 2.28 2.63
C LEU A 199 23.90 3.28 3.08
N THR A 200 24.28 4.32 3.83
CA THR A 200 23.35 5.39 4.23
C THR A 200 22.73 6.07 3.00
N ASP A 201 23.52 6.33 1.97
CA ASP A 201 23.04 6.90 0.71
C ASP A 201 22.13 5.92 -0.04
N HIS A 202 22.48 4.63 -0.05
CA HIS A 202 21.61 3.62 -0.64
C HIS A 202 20.28 3.48 0.12
N LEU A 203 20.29 3.56 1.46
CA LEU A 203 19.07 3.56 2.28
C LEU A 203 18.19 4.77 1.99
N ASN A 204 18.78 5.96 1.78
CA ASN A 204 18.03 7.14 1.36
C ASN A 204 17.31 6.90 0.02
N GLN A 205 17.99 6.32 -0.96
CA GLN A 205 17.35 5.98 -2.25
C GLN A 205 16.17 5.01 -2.09
N ILE A 206 16.27 4.03 -1.18
CA ILE A 206 15.18 3.09 -0.91
C ILE A 206 14.01 3.81 -0.23
N ILE A 207 14.29 4.68 0.74
CA ILE A 207 13.29 5.48 1.45
C ILE A 207 12.54 6.38 0.47
N ASP A 208 13.26 7.09 -0.41
CA ASP A 208 12.67 7.96 -1.42
C ASP A 208 11.77 7.16 -2.38
N LYS A 209 12.24 6.00 -2.88
CA LYS A 209 11.42 5.10 -3.70
C LYS A 209 10.14 4.65 -2.99
N LEU A 210 10.20 4.36 -1.69
CA LEU A 210 9.03 3.98 -0.89
C LEU A 210 8.05 5.16 -0.74
N GLN A 211 8.57 6.35 -0.45
CA GLN A 211 7.81 7.57 -0.31
C GLN A 211 7.09 7.94 -1.60
N ASP A 212 7.81 7.93 -2.72
CA ASP A 212 7.26 8.25 -4.04
C ASP A 212 6.19 7.24 -4.49
N LYS A 213 6.41 5.95 -4.22
CA LYS A 213 5.51 4.91 -4.71
C LYS A 213 4.22 4.80 -3.89
N TYR A 214 4.32 4.91 -2.57
CA TYR A 214 3.18 4.61 -1.69
C TYR A 214 2.56 5.87 -1.07
N PHE A 215 3.34 6.93 -0.83
CA PHE A 215 2.86 8.11 -0.09
C PHE A 215 2.56 9.30 -1.00
N ALA A 216 3.38 9.57 -2.02
CA ALA A 216 3.15 10.70 -2.94
C ALA A 216 1.75 10.71 -3.60
N PRO A 217 1.17 9.57 -4.03
CA PRO A 217 -0.18 9.54 -4.61
C PRO A 217 -1.29 10.01 -3.65
N LEU A 218 -1.08 9.92 -2.34
CA LEU A 218 -2.05 10.37 -1.33
C LEU A 218 -2.12 11.90 -1.20
N PHE A 219 -1.05 12.60 -1.60
CA PHE A 219 -0.98 14.06 -1.53
C PHE A 219 -1.54 14.74 -2.77
N VAL A 220 -1.58 14.03 -3.92
CA VAL A 220 -2.16 14.52 -5.18
C VAL A 220 -3.70 14.38 -5.19
N GLU A 221 -4.28 13.40 -4.49
CA GLU A 221 -5.75 13.26 -4.37
C GLU A 221 -6.43 14.39 -3.56
N LYS A 222 -5.67 15.33 -2.97
CA LYS A 222 -6.19 16.45 -2.14
C LYS A 222 -6.05 17.84 -2.76
N SER A 223 -5.49 17.98 -3.97
CA SER A 223 -5.33 19.25 -4.70
C SER A 223 -6.27 19.32 -5.90
#